data_AF-A0A9P9JPV8-F1
#
_entry.id   AF-A0A9P9JPV8-F1
#
_cell.length_a   1.000
_cell.length_b   1.000
_cell.length_c   1.000
_cell.angle_alpha   90.00
_cell.angle_beta   90.00
_cell.angle_gamma   90.00
#
_symmetry.space_group_name_H-M   'P 1'
#
loop_
_entity.id
_entity.type
_entity.pdbx_description
1 polymer ?
#
loop_
_entity_poly.entity_id
_entity_poly.type
_entity_poly.pdbx_seq_one_letter_code
_entity_poly.pdbx_strand_id
1 'polypeptide(L)'
;MILSSLSIRLLTSHSLLFHSARIALNFDQALSSLPTAADQASREYCLSSAEDIASILRRYRHQYGLRHAPLILVYGVVQASRAMNTLGVPAEAQPLMQALGECAVTWNLAEQAKELMVHKAASQGLGEIMRIADI
;
A
#
# COMPACT_ATOMS: atom_id res chain seq x y z
N MET A 1 30.33 -0.91 -11.28
CA MET A 1 29.20 -0.03 -10.93
C MET A 1 27.87 -0.42 -11.61
N ILE A 2 27.87 -0.96 -12.84
CA ILE A 2 26.63 -1.39 -13.53
C ILE A 2 26.03 -2.66 -12.90
N LEU A 3 26.86 -3.67 -12.59
CA LEU A 3 26.44 -4.91 -11.92
C LEU A 3 25.81 -4.67 -10.54
N SER A 4 26.35 -3.74 -9.75
CA SER A 4 25.81 -3.41 -8.42
C SER A 4 24.44 -2.71 -8.51
N SER A 5 24.23 -1.84 -9.51
CA SER A 5 22.95 -1.17 -9.76
C SER A 5 21.87 -2.16 -10.22
N LEU A 6 22.23 -3.12 -11.08
CA LEU A 6 21.31 -4.14 -11.58
C LEU A 6 20.84 -5.07 -10.45
N SER A 7 21.77 -5.53 -9.59
CA SER A 7 21.44 -6.39 -8.44
C SER A 7 20.52 -5.69 -7.43
N ILE A 8 20.73 -4.40 -7.17
CA ILE A 8 19.89 -3.61 -6.25
C ILE A 8 18.46 -3.47 -6.79
N ARG A 9 18.31 -3.18 -8.09
CA ARG A 9 16.99 -3.09 -8.74
C ARG A 9 16.25 -4.42 -8.74
N LEU A 10 16.98 -5.51 -9.02
CA LEU A 10 16.42 -6.86 -9.02
C LEU A 10 15.95 -7.25 -7.61
N LEU A 11 16.77 -7.00 -6.58
CA LEU A 11 16.42 -7.27 -5.19
C LEU A 11 15.18 -6.48 -4.77
N THR A 12 15.15 -5.19 -5.09
CA THR A 12 14.00 -4.30 -4.79
C THR A 12 12.72 -4.81 -5.44
N SER A 13 12.79 -5.25 -6.70
CA SER A 13 11.63 -5.78 -7.43
C SER A 13 11.13 -7.09 -6.82
N HIS A 14 12.02 -7.98 -6.41
CA HIS A 14 11.65 -9.23 -5.74
C HIS A 14 11.02 -8.98 -4.37
N SER A 15 11.59 -8.09 -3.55
CA SER A 15 11.00 -7.72 -2.26
C SER A 15 9.61 -7.11 -2.44
N LEU A 16 9.44 -6.19 -3.40
CA LEU A 16 8.14 -5.60 -3.69
C LEU A 16 7.10 -6.67 -4.10
N LEU A 17 7.48 -7.60 -4.98
CA LEU A 17 6.61 -8.71 -5.37
C LEU A 17 6.23 -9.58 -4.17
N PHE A 18 7.21 -9.99 -3.36
CA PHE A 18 6.99 -10.82 -2.18
C PHE A 18 5.99 -10.17 -1.21
N HIS A 19 6.24 -8.92 -0.80
CA HIS A 19 5.37 -8.22 0.14
C HIS A 19 3.98 -7.96 -0.45
N SER A 20 3.90 -7.61 -1.73
CA SER A 20 2.61 -7.40 -2.41
C SER A 20 1.79 -8.69 -2.49
N ALA A 21 2.43 -9.82 -2.81
CA ALA A 21 1.77 -11.12 -2.85
C ALA A 21 1.31 -11.55 -1.45
N ARG A 22 2.14 -11.33 -0.42
CA ARG A 22 1.80 -11.63 0.97
C ARG A 22 0.59 -10.81 1.45
N ILE A 23 0.51 -9.53 1.11
CA ILE A 23 -0.69 -8.72 1.36
C ILE A 23 -1.89 -9.33 0.66
N ALA A 24 -1.80 -9.57 -0.65
CA ALA A 24 -2.93 -10.07 -1.44
C ALA A 24 -3.49 -11.40 -0.93
N LEU A 25 -2.62 -12.34 -0.53
CA LEU A 25 -3.01 -13.65 0.00
C LEU A 25 -3.69 -13.59 1.36
N ASN A 26 -3.42 -12.55 2.17
CA ASN A 26 -3.92 -12.45 3.54
C ASN A 26 -5.03 -11.42 3.71
N PHE A 27 -5.24 -10.55 2.72
CA PHE A 27 -6.06 -9.35 2.88
C PHE A 27 -7.51 -9.68 3.24
N ASP A 28 -8.14 -10.61 2.53
CA ASP A 28 -9.57 -10.92 2.76
C ASP A 28 -9.80 -11.55 4.14
N GLN A 29 -8.90 -12.42 4.59
CA GLN A 29 -8.93 -12.99 5.94
C GLN A 29 -8.66 -11.93 7.01
N ALA A 30 -7.74 -10.99 6.76
CA ALA A 30 -7.47 -9.87 7.67
C ALA A 30 -8.67 -8.93 7.87
N LEU A 31 -9.68 -8.99 7.00
CA LEU A 31 -10.93 -8.24 7.12
C LEU A 31 -12.07 -9.00 7.81
N SER A 32 -11.83 -10.25 8.23
CA SER A 32 -12.83 -11.05 8.92
C SER A 32 -13.36 -10.33 10.17
N SER A 33 -14.68 -10.31 10.35
CA SER A 33 -15.35 -9.64 11.47
C SER A 33 -15.30 -10.45 12.77
N LEU A 34 -14.92 -11.73 12.70
CA LEU A 34 -14.82 -12.63 13.85
C LEU A 34 -13.33 -12.92 14.10
N PRO A 35 -12.71 -12.35 15.15
CA PRO A 35 -11.26 -12.47 15.33
C PRO A 35 -10.89 -13.89 15.78
N THR A 36 -10.30 -14.66 14.87
CA THR A 36 -9.54 -15.87 15.18
C THR A 36 -8.04 -15.55 15.25
N ALA A 37 -7.24 -16.47 15.79
CA ALA A 37 -5.78 -16.36 15.77
C ALA A 37 -5.23 -16.27 14.32
N ALA A 38 -5.90 -16.92 13.36
CA ALA A 38 -5.52 -16.86 11.96
C ALA A 38 -5.82 -15.50 11.33
N ASP A 39 -6.93 -14.84 11.71
CA ASP A 39 -7.26 -13.49 11.21
C ASP A 39 -6.27 -12.45 11.74
N GLN A 40 -5.89 -12.57 13.02
CA GLN A 40 -4.88 -11.71 13.63
C GLN A 40 -3.52 -11.87 12.94
N ALA A 41 -3.09 -13.11 12.67
CA ALA A 41 -1.86 -13.37 11.93
C ALA A 41 -1.89 -12.79 10.50
N SER A 42 -3.02 -12.94 9.79
CA SER A 42 -3.19 -12.35 8.46
C SER A 42 -3.12 -10.82 8.49
N ARG A 43 -3.72 -10.18 9.51
CA ARG A 43 -3.61 -8.73 9.71
C ARG A 43 -2.17 -8.30 9.94
N GLU A 44 -1.43 -8.99 10.81
CA GLU A 44 -0.01 -8.72 11.07
C GLU A 44 0.85 -8.91 9.81
N TYR A 45 0.56 -9.92 9.00
CA TYR A 45 1.25 -10.16 7.74
C TYR A 45 1.02 -9.04 6.72
N CYS A 46 -0.20 -8.52 6.63
CA CYS A 46 -0.52 -7.38 5.77
C CYS A 46 0.17 -6.11 6.26
N LEU A 47 0.08 -5.79 7.55
CA LEU A 47 0.65 -4.56 8.11
C LEU A 47 2.17 -4.54 8.04
N SER A 48 2.85 -5.61 8.50
CA SER A 48 4.31 -5.71 8.40
C SER A 48 4.80 -5.61 6.95
N SER A 49 4.12 -6.25 6.01
CA SER A 49 4.49 -6.16 4.58
C SER A 49 4.24 -4.76 4.02
N ALA A 50 3.21 -4.05 4.47
CA ALA A 50 2.94 -2.68 4.06
C ALA A 50 4.01 -1.71 4.60
N GLU A 51 4.46 -1.89 5.84
CA GLU A 51 5.57 -1.14 6.44
C GLU A 51 6.88 -1.35 5.68
N ASP A 52 7.19 -2.60 5.31
CA ASP A 52 8.36 -2.94 4.51
C ASP A 52 8.32 -2.28 3.13
N ILE A 53 7.16 -2.30 2.47
CA ILE A 53 6.95 -1.58 1.19
C ILE A 53 7.16 -0.07 1.39
N ALA A 54 6.63 0.52 2.46
CA ALA A 54 6.83 1.94 2.75
C ALA A 54 8.32 2.27 2.97
N SER A 55 9.06 1.39 3.63
CA SER A 55 10.51 1.50 3.82
C SER A 55 11.27 1.41 2.49
N ILE A 56 10.91 0.45 1.62
CA ILE A 56 11.47 0.32 0.27
C ILE A 56 11.18 1.57 -0.56
N LEU A 57 9.94 2.08 -0.54
CA LEU A 57 9.54 3.28 -1.25
C LEU A 57 10.36 4.48 -0.81
N ARG A 58 10.53 4.71 0.49
CA ARG A 58 11.33 5.85 1.01
C ARG A 58 12.76 5.80 0.48
N ARG A 59 13.40 4.62 0.51
CA ARG A 59 14.75 4.42 -0.02
C ARG A 59 14.81 4.64 -1.53
N TYR A 60 13.86 4.06 -2.28
CA TYR A 60 13.80 4.22 -3.73
C TYR A 60 13.59 5.69 -4.13
N ARG A 61 12.63 6.36 -3.50
CA ARG A 61 12.32 7.78 -3.72
C ARG A 61 13.54 8.66 -3.48
N HIS A 62 14.26 8.43 -2.39
CA HIS A 62 15.47 9.17 -2.07
C HIS A 62 16.58 8.99 -3.12
N GLN A 63 16.74 7.77 -3.64
CA GLN A 63 17.84 7.43 -4.56
C GLN A 63 17.55 7.76 -6.03
N TYR A 64 16.30 7.60 -6.47
CA TYR A 64 15.94 7.64 -7.90
C TYR A 64 14.80 8.60 -8.23
N GLY A 65 14.12 9.16 -7.23
CA GLY A 65 12.84 9.85 -7.42
C GLY A 65 11.71 8.90 -7.82
N LEU A 66 10.49 9.43 -7.99
CA LEU A 66 9.29 8.62 -8.29
C LEU A 66 8.68 8.86 -9.67
N ARG A 67 9.08 9.94 -10.35
CA ARG A 67 8.52 10.32 -11.66
C ARG A 67 8.54 9.17 -12.67
N HIS A 68 9.62 8.36 -12.66
CA HIS A 68 9.82 7.20 -13.53
C HIS A 68 10.00 5.90 -12.73
N ALA A 69 9.30 5.78 -11.60
CA ALA A 69 9.28 4.54 -10.82
C ALA A 69 8.86 3.33 -11.69
N PRO A 70 9.34 2.11 -11.44
CA PRO A 70 8.85 0.94 -12.15
C PRO A 70 7.41 0.61 -11.71
N LEU A 71 6.61 0.01 -12.59
CA LEU A 71 5.22 -0.36 -12.31
C LEU A 71 5.09 -1.24 -11.05
N ILE A 72 6.08 -2.10 -10.77
CA ILE A 72 6.06 -2.94 -9.57
C ILE A 72 6.12 -2.15 -8.26
N LEU A 73 6.78 -0.98 -8.26
CA LEU A 73 6.76 -0.08 -7.11
C LEU A 73 5.38 0.52 -6.94
N VAL A 74 4.74 0.96 -8.03
CA VAL A 74 3.35 1.46 -8.00
C VAL A 74 2.41 0.40 -7.45
N TYR A 75 2.50 -0.84 -7.94
CA TYR A 75 1.68 -1.95 -7.46
C TYR A 75 1.86 -2.20 -5.95
N GLY A 76 3.12 -2.24 -5.48
CA GLY A 76 3.40 -2.40 -4.05
C GLY A 76 2.82 -1.27 -3.21
N VAL A 77 2.99 -0.02 -3.63
CA VAL A 77 2.42 1.15 -2.94
C VAL A 77 0.90 1.06 -2.86
N VAL A 78 0.23 0.65 -3.94
CA VAL A 78 -1.23 0.46 -3.95
C VAL A 78 -1.66 -0.61 -2.93
N GLN A 79 -0.97 -1.75 -2.88
CA GLN A 79 -1.27 -2.82 -1.92
C GLN A 79 -1.05 -2.36 -0.48
N ALA A 80 0.07 -1.68 -0.21
CA ALA A 80 0.41 -1.17 1.12
C ALA A 80 -0.59 -0.10 1.59
N SER A 81 -0.92 0.88 0.74
CA SER A 81 -1.93 1.90 1.04
C SER A 81 -3.30 1.28 1.33
N ARG A 82 -3.73 0.28 0.54
CA ARG A 82 -5.00 -0.42 0.76
C ARG A 82 -5.00 -1.16 2.10
N ALA A 83 -3.93 -1.89 2.41
CA ALA A 83 -3.74 -2.59 3.67
C ALA A 83 -3.83 -1.62 4.86
N MET A 84 -3.00 -0.58 4.88
CA MET A 84 -2.93 0.39 5.96
C MET A 84 -4.25 1.14 6.18
N ASN A 85 -4.89 1.61 5.11
CA ASN A 85 -6.17 2.31 5.21
C ASN A 85 -7.29 1.41 5.75
N THR A 86 -7.34 0.15 5.32
CA THR A 86 -8.47 -0.74 5.68
C THR A 86 -8.24 -1.40 7.05
N LEU A 87 -6.99 -1.64 7.44
CA LEU A 87 -6.62 -2.29 8.70
C LEU A 87 -6.29 -1.30 9.82
N GLY A 88 -6.80 -0.07 9.76
CA GLY A 88 -6.83 0.84 10.91
C GLY A 88 -5.55 1.64 11.19
N VAL A 89 -4.66 1.80 10.21
CA VAL A 89 -3.51 2.72 10.28
C VAL A 89 -3.51 3.74 9.13
N PRO A 90 -4.62 4.50 8.93
CA PRO A 90 -4.77 5.40 7.78
C PRO A 90 -3.76 6.55 7.76
N ALA A 91 -3.23 6.98 8.91
CA ALA A 91 -2.19 8.00 8.98
C ALA A 91 -0.89 7.54 8.29
N GLU A 92 -0.56 6.25 8.39
CA GLU A 92 0.63 5.66 7.78
C GLU A 92 0.46 5.43 6.27
N ALA A 93 -0.78 5.38 5.79
CA ALA A 93 -1.09 5.30 4.37
C ALA A 93 -0.91 6.64 3.63
N GLN A 94 -0.97 7.78 4.33
CA GLN A 94 -0.92 9.11 3.69
C GLN A 94 0.37 9.36 2.87
N PRO A 95 1.58 9.07 3.39
CA PRO A 95 2.81 9.22 2.61
C PRO A 95 2.84 8.34 1.35
N LEU A 96 2.23 7.15 1.42
CA LEU A 96 2.11 6.25 0.28
C LEU A 96 1.15 6.80 -0.78
N MET A 97 0.02 7.37 -0.37
CA MET A 97 -0.94 8.02 -1.28
C MET A 97 -0.34 9.25 -1.96
N GLN A 98 0.46 10.04 -1.24
CA GLN A 98 1.21 11.16 -1.84
C GLN A 98 2.20 10.67 -2.91
N ALA A 99 2.90 9.57 -2.64
CA ALA A 99 3.84 8.98 -3.56
C ALA A 99 3.19 8.49 -4.86
N LEU A 100 1.93 8.06 -4.84
CA LEU A 100 1.17 7.73 -6.05
C LEU A 100 1.00 8.95 -6.96
N GLY A 101 0.78 10.14 -6.40
CA GLY A 101 0.71 11.39 -7.18
C GLY A 101 2.01 11.72 -7.90
N GLU A 102 3.17 11.40 -7.31
CA GLU A 102 4.46 11.55 -8.00
C GLU A 102 4.68 10.51 -9.10
N CYS A 103 4.15 9.30 -8.92
CA CYS A 103 4.21 8.22 -9.91
C CYS A 103 3.26 8.44 -11.11
N ALA A 104 2.20 9.23 -10.91
CA ALA A 104 1.13 9.46 -11.89
C ALA A 104 1.63 10.02 -13.23
N VAL A 105 2.76 10.72 -13.22
CA VAL A 105 3.39 11.28 -14.43
C VAL A 105 3.73 10.21 -15.47
N THR A 106 4.16 9.02 -15.02
CA THR A 106 4.46 7.88 -15.91
C THR A 106 3.33 6.87 -15.92
N TRP A 107 2.65 6.67 -14.79
CA TRP A 107 1.64 5.62 -14.64
C TRP A 107 0.27 6.21 -14.32
N ASN A 108 -0.60 6.29 -15.32
CA ASN A 108 -2.00 6.68 -15.10
C ASN A 108 -2.71 5.78 -14.06
N LEU A 109 -2.25 4.53 -13.92
CA LEU A 109 -2.72 3.61 -12.88
C LEU A 109 -2.53 4.17 -11.45
N ALA A 110 -1.45 4.93 -11.21
CA ALA A 110 -1.20 5.52 -9.90
C ALA A 110 -2.23 6.60 -9.55
N GLU A 111 -2.65 7.42 -10.53
CA GLU A 111 -3.72 8.40 -10.32
C GLU A 111 -5.06 7.71 -10.07
N GLN A 112 -5.42 6.72 -10.90
CA GLN A 112 -6.65 5.93 -10.70
C GLN A 112 -6.70 5.29 -9.31
N ALA A 113 -5.59 4.71 -8.85
CA ALA A 113 -5.53 4.11 -7.52
C ALA A 113 -5.72 5.13 -6.40
N LYS A 114 -5.11 6.31 -6.54
CA LYS A 114 -5.24 7.41 -5.58
C LYS A 114 -6.68 7.92 -5.50
N GLU A 115 -7.33 8.14 -6.65
CA GLU A 115 -8.74 8.57 -6.72
C GLU A 115 -9.67 7.55 -6.05
N LEU A 116 -9.51 6.26 -6.36
CA LEU A 116 -10.31 5.19 -5.75
C LEU A 116 -10.16 5.16 -4.22
N MET A 117 -8.94 5.37 -3.69
CA MET A 117 -8.70 5.40 -2.25
C MET A 117 -9.34 6.61 -1.57
N VAL A 118 -9.29 7.79 -2.20
CA VAL A 118 -9.96 8.99 -1.69
C VAL A 118 -11.48 8.80 -1.66
N HIS A 119 -12.07 8.26 -2.73
CA HIS A 119 -13.50 7.96 -2.77
C HIS A 119 -13.90 6.95 -1.70
N LYS A 120 -13.09 5.90 -1.48
CA LYS A 120 -13.34 4.92 -0.43
C LYS A 120 -13.31 5.56 0.96
N ALA A 121 -12.32 6.40 1.27
CA ALA A 121 -12.24 7.10 2.54
C ALA A 121 -13.45 8.01 2.78
N ALA A 122 -13.91 8.74 1.75
CA ALA A 122 -15.11 9.58 1.84
C ALA A 122 -16.39 8.75 2.10
N SER A 123 -16.52 7.58 1.45
CA SER A 123 -17.67 6.69 1.67
C SER A 123 -17.70 6.08 3.08
N GLN A 124 -16.53 5.80 3.67
CA GLN A 124 -16.44 5.29 5.04
C GLN A 124 -16.79 6.38 6.07
N GLY A 125 -16.33 7.62 5.88
CA GLY A 125 -16.67 8.74 6.75
C GLY A 125 -18.18 9.08 6.76
N LEU A 126 -18.85 8.96 5.61
CA LEU A 126 -20.31 9.12 5.54
C LEU A 126 -21.06 8.00 6.28
N GLY A 127 -20.56 6.77 6.22
CA GLY A 127 -21.13 5.63 6.95
C GLY A 127 -21.01 5.75 8.47
N GLU A 128 -19.93 6.34 8.97
CA GLU A 128 -19.78 6.64 10.41
C GLU A 128 -20.72 7.75 10.88
N ILE A 129 -20.90 8.82 10.09
CA ILE A 129 -21.84 9.91 10.43
C ILE A 129 -23.28 9.41 10.49
N MET A 130 -23.72 8.58 9.53
CA MET A 130 -25.06 7.98 9.56
C MET A 130 -25.27 7.07 10.78
N ARG A 131 -24.27 6.26 11.16
CA ARG A 131 -24.35 5.41 12.36
C ARG A 131 -24.46 6.20 13.66
N ILE A 132 -23.90 7.41 13.72
CA ILE A 132 -24.01 8.29 14.89
C ILE A 132 -25.39 8.97 14.96
N ALA A 133 -26.04 9.20 13.82
CA ALA A 133 -27.36 9.82 13.75
C ALA A 133 -28.53 8.87 14.08
N ASP A 134 -28.30 7.55 14.09
CA ASP A 134 -29.31 6.51 14.37
C ASP A 134 -29.29 6.02 15.84
N ILE A 135 -28.67 6.76 16.77
CA ILE A 135 -28.65 6.51 18.23
C ILE A 135 -29.32 7.69 18.96
#